data_AF-A0A940NSC4-F1
#
_entry.id   AF-A0A940NSC4-F1
#
_cell.length_a   1.000
_cell.length_b   1.000
_cell.length_c   1.000
_cell.angle_alpha   90.00
_cell.angle_beta   90.00
_cell.angle_gamma   90.00
#
_symmetry.space_group_name_H-M   'P 1'
#
loop_
_entity.id
_entity.type
_entity.pdbx_description
1 polymer ?
#
loop_
_entity_poly.entity_id
_entity_poly.type
_entity_poly.pdbx_seq_one_letter_code
_entity_poly.pdbx_strand_id
1 'polypeptide(L)'
;MLLGSLLSNREQAQDRSTTVINQQIVTAPQPKMYECPYCLGRVTGTPSADGLSALTCPNCGGVLSEANAIAQPDPVQQTYSQPTQTYSSSPDTSIRAYPNQPSLGEKLKSCITTVIGLAIVGLICGGIFWGLSRSQNHSTPQQGYYEEYHEEYAPSVHEDSIYVDVLGRTVYWDNEYDMYYDPGTDCYFFMNYDMDPPVWQYWFEGVSSKYGEKYGWLEWDYNERCWYVQKSKSSWVKLPENEYTEWLWHMD
;
A
#
# COMPACT_ATOMS: atom_id res chain seq x y z
N MET A 1 -46.25 -91.77 -25.95
CA MET A 1 -45.70 -90.41 -25.73
C MET A 1 -44.18 -90.60 -25.57
N LEU A 2 -43.45 -90.61 -26.69
CA LEU A 2 -42.59 -89.51 -27.19
C LEU A 2 -41.51 -89.12 -26.14
N LEU A 3 -40.27 -89.65 -26.29
CA LEU A 3 -39.07 -88.95 -26.79
C LEU A 3 -38.66 -87.77 -25.87
N GLY A 4 -37.44 -87.57 -25.41
CA GLY A 4 -36.07 -87.97 -25.76
C GLY A 4 -35.16 -86.93 -25.08
N SER A 5 -34.05 -87.34 -24.49
CA SER A 5 -32.71 -87.12 -25.06
C SER A 5 -32.04 -85.77 -24.74
N LEU A 6 -30.92 -85.91 -24.01
CA LEU A 6 -29.59 -85.34 -24.29
C LEU A 6 -29.25 -83.89 -23.89
N LEU A 7 -28.22 -83.83 -23.04
CA LEU A 7 -27.00 -83.02 -23.14
C LEU A 7 -27.16 -81.49 -23.25
N SER A 8 -26.55 -80.76 -22.31
CA SER A 8 -25.23 -80.19 -22.60
C SER A 8 -24.68 -79.47 -21.37
N ASN A 9 -23.51 -79.92 -20.91
CA ASN A 9 -22.61 -79.10 -20.11
C ASN A 9 -22.27 -77.85 -20.92
N ARG A 10 -22.52 -76.67 -20.35
CA ARG A 10 -21.90 -75.45 -20.83
C ARG A 10 -21.36 -74.68 -19.64
N GLU A 11 -20.05 -74.82 -19.50
CA GLU A 11 -19.18 -73.91 -18.77
C GLU A 11 -19.60 -72.47 -19.05
N GLN A 12 -20.07 -71.76 -18.01
CA GLN A 12 -20.03 -70.31 -18.01
C GLN A 12 -18.78 -69.91 -17.25
N ALA A 13 -17.72 -69.70 -18.02
CA ALA A 13 -16.62 -68.84 -17.66
C ALA A 13 -17.20 -67.52 -17.15
N GLN A 14 -17.05 -67.28 -15.84
CA GLN A 14 -17.41 -66.04 -15.18
C GLN A 14 -16.30 -65.02 -15.45
N ASP A 15 -16.26 -64.57 -16.69
CA ASP A 15 -15.55 -63.36 -17.08
C ASP A 15 -16.52 -62.20 -16.86
N ARG A 16 -16.35 -61.46 -15.75
CA ARG A 16 -16.86 -60.08 -15.66
C ARG A 16 -16.31 -59.33 -14.46
N SER A 17 -15.33 -58.52 -14.82
CA SER A 17 -15.24 -57.12 -14.39
C SER A 17 -14.84 -56.94 -12.93
N THR A 18 -13.54 -57.08 -12.69
CA THR A 18 -12.85 -56.15 -11.79
C THR A 18 -13.24 -54.74 -12.24
N THR A 19 -14.14 -54.11 -11.49
CA THR A 19 -14.39 -52.68 -11.59
C THR A 19 -13.06 -52.02 -11.32
N VAL A 20 -12.34 -51.65 -12.38
CA VAL A 20 -11.29 -50.65 -12.28
C VAL A 20 -12.04 -49.40 -11.88
N ILE A 21 -12.07 -49.14 -10.57
CA ILE A 21 -12.38 -47.81 -10.06
C ILE A 21 -11.23 -46.98 -10.60
N ASN A 22 -11.46 -46.38 -11.77
CA ASN A 22 -10.73 -45.21 -12.19
C ASN A 22 -11.02 -44.19 -11.08
N GLN A 23 -10.15 -44.18 -10.07
CA GLN A 23 -9.92 -42.99 -9.27
C GLN A 23 -9.40 -41.98 -10.27
N GLN A 24 -10.33 -41.31 -10.96
CA GLN A 24 -10.05 -40.02 -11.56
C GLN A 24 -9.52 -39.21 -10.41
N ILE A 25 -8.20 -39.01 -10.42
CA ILE A 25 -7.55 -38.01 -9.60
C ILE A 25 -8.22 -36.71 -10.05
N VAL A 26 -9.26 -36.29 -9.32
CA VAL A 26 -9.86 -34.98 -9.50
C VAL A 26 -8.80 -34.02 -8.99
N THR A 27 -7.88 -33.66 -9.88
CA THR A 27 -6.87 -32.64 -9.63
C THR A 27 -7.64 -31.40 -9.21
N ALA A 28 -7.49 -30.98 -7.96
CA ALA A 28 -8.14 -29.79 -7.46
C ALA A 28 -7.82 -28.62 -8.41
N PRO A 29 -8.82 -27.81 -8.81
CA PRO A 29 -8.59 -26.69 -9.70
C PRO A 29 -7.52 -25.80 -9.08
N GLN A 30 -6.46 -25.54 -9.83
CA GLN A 30 -5.38 -24.68 -9.37
C GLN A 30 -5.83 -23.22 -9.48
N PRO A 31 -5.41 -22.35 -8.54
CA PRO A 31 -5.64 -20.92 -8.67
C PRO A 31 -4.99 -20.41 -9.96
N LYS A 32 -5.75 -19.67 -10.76
CA LYS A 32 -5.29 -19.03 -11.98
C LYS A 32 -5.45 -17.52 -11.84
N MET A 33 -4.62 -16.76 -12.55
CA MET A 33 -4.78 -15.31 -12.64
C MET A 33 -5.73 -15.00 -13.79
N TYR A 34 -6.66 -14.06 -13.57
CA TYR A 34 -7.64 -13.60 -14.54
C TYR A 34 -7.51 -12.08 -14.69
N GLU A 35 -7.74 -11.57 -15.90
CA GLU A 35 -7.91 -10.14 -16.15
C GLU A 35 -9.40 -9.81 -16.28
N CYS A 36 -9.93 -8.94 -15.43
CA CYS A 36 -11.34 -8.58 -15.50
C CYS A 36 -11.62 -7.73 -16.75
N PRO A 37 -12.59 -8.08 -17.62
CA PRO A 37 -12.85 -7.31 -18.83
C PRO A 37 -13.55 -5.96 -18.54
N TYR A 38 -14.07 -5.79 -17.33
CA TYR A 38 -14.81 -4.59 -16.93
C TYR A 38 -13.94 -3.55 -16.24
N CYS A 39 -13.03 -3.98 -15.36
CA CYS A 39 -12.15 -3.07 -14.62
C CYS A 39 -10.66 -3.27 -14.93
N LEU A 40 -10.31 -4.21 -15.82
CA LEU A 40 -8.93 -4.60 -16.17
C LEU A 40 -8.07 -5.06 -14.98
N GLY A 41 -8.68 -5.20 -13.80
CA GLY A 41 -8.04 -5.68 -12.59
C GLY A 41 -7.62 -7.14 -12.73
N ARG A 42 -6.40 -7.45 -12.28
CA ARG A 42 -5.87 -8.82 -12.24
C ARG A 42 -6.23 -9.47 -10.92
N VAL A 43 -6.88 -10.62 -11.00
CA VAL A 43 -7.43 -11.31 -9.83
C VAL A 43 -7.06 -12.77 -9.88
N THR A 44 -6.59 -13.30 -8.76
CA THR A 44 -6.28 -14.72 -8.65
C THR A 44 -7.51 -15.43 -8.12
N GLY A 45 -8.07 -16.35 -8.90
CA GLY A 45 -9.27 -17.08 -8.55
C GLY A 45 -9.10 -18.56 -8.80
N THR A 46 -9.82 -19.37 -8.04
CA THR A 46 -9.88 -20.82 -8.28
C THR A 46 -11.18 -21.10 -9.02
N PRO A 47 -11.15 -21.53 -10.29
CA PRO A 47 -12.37 -21.85 -11.01
C PRO A 47 -13.09 -23.03 -10.34
N SER A 48 -14.42 -23.00 -10.35
CA SER A 48 -15.22 -24.09 -9.80
C SER A 48 -14.94 -25.40 -10.54
N ALA A 49 -14.75 -26.50 -9.80
CA ALA A 49 -14.43 -27.80 -10.40
C ALA A 49 -15.53 -28.34 -11.33
N ASP A 50 -16.75 -27.84 -11.17
CA ASP A 50 -17.94 -28.18 -11.98
C ASP A 50 -18.25 -27.15 -13.09
N GLY A 51 -17.51 -26.04 -13.16
CA GLY A 51 -17.76 -24.94 -14.09
C GLY A 51 -19.08 -24.18 -13.89
N LEU A 52 -19.83 -24.47 -12.83
CA LEU A 52 -21.17 -23.91 -12.60
C LEU A 52 -21.15 -22.63 -11.76
N SER A 53 -20.11 -22.46 -10.92
CA SER A 53 -19.95 -21.22 -10.15
C SER A 53 -19.18 -20.19 -10.97
N ALA A 54 -19.87 -19.11 -11.35
CA ALA A 54 -19.25 -17.95 -11.96
C ALA A 54 -18.28 -17.30 -10.95
N LEU A 55 -17.01 -17.20 -11.32
CA LEU A 55 -16.03 -16.44 -10.55
C LEU A 55 -16.32 -14.95 -10.77
N THR A 56 -16.46 -14.16 -9.72
CA THR A 56 -16.71 -12.72 -9.82
C THR A 56 -15.46 -11.92 -9.46
N CYS A 57 -15.26 -10.80 -10.14
CA CYS A 57 -14.19 -9.87 -9.83
C CYS A 57 -14.49 -9.18 -8.49
N PRO A 58 -13.64 -9.31 -7.46
CA PRO A 58 -13.84 -8.62 -6.18
C PRO A 58 -13.83 -7.09 -6.32
N ASN A 59 -13.21 -6.54 -7.37
CA ASN A 59 -13.09 -5.09 -7.57
C ASN A 59 -14.37 -4.47 -8.15
N CYS A 60 -15.11 -5.18 -9.01
CA CYS A 60 -16.24 -4.59 -9.73
C CYS A 60 -17.49 -5.48 -9.84
N GLY A 61 -17.48 -6.67 -9.24
CA GLY A 61 -18.57 -7.66 -9.32
C GLY A 61 -18.74 -8.31 -10.70
N GLY A 62 -17.92 -7.96 -11.69
CA GLY A 62 -18.02 -8.50 -13.06
C GLY A 62 -17.69 -9.99 -13.12
N VAL A 63 -18.39 -10.72 -14.00
CA VAL A 63 -18.18 -12.17 -14.17
C VAL A 63 -16.87 -12.43 -14.92
N LEU A 64 -16.03 -13.30 -14.36
CA LEU A 64 -14.76 -13.75 -14.93
C LEU A 64 -14.97 -15.10 -15.60
N SER A 65 -14.46 -15.21 -16.83
CA SER A 65 -14.50 -16.44 -17.61
C SER A 65 -13.09 -17.00 -17.83
N GLU A 66 -12.98 -18.28 -18.19
CA GLU A 66 -11.69 -18.90 -18.55
C GLU A 66 -11.00 -18.22 -19.73
N ALA A 67 -11.74 -17.56 -20.63
CA ALA A 67 -11.17 -16.80 -21.73
C ALA A 67 -10.32 -15.61 -21.25
N ASN A 68 -10.53 -15.18 -20.00
CA ASN A 68 -9.82 -14.08 -19.39
C ASN A 68 -8.63 -14.54 -18.52
N ALA A 69 -8.34 -15.85 -18.49
CA ALA A 69 -7.23 -16.38 -17.73
C ALA A 69 -5.88 -15.98 -18.37
N ILE A 70 -5.02 -15.38 -17.57
CA ILE A 70 -3.65 -15.05 -17.94
C ILE A 70 -2.79 -16.29 -17.67
N ALA A 71 -1.99 -16.70 -18.65
CA ALA A 71 -1.01 -17.77 -18.46
C ALA A 71 -0.02 -17.35 -17.36
N GLN A 72 -0.01 -18.07 -16.23
CA GLN A 72 1.06 -17.92 -15.26
C GLN A 72 2.33 -18.60 -15.79
N PRO A 73 3.51 -17.98 -15.65
CA PRO A 73 4.77 -18.69 -15.83
C PRO A 73 4.89 -19.78 -14.75
N ASP A 74 5.27 -20.99 -15.15
CA ASP A 74 5.43 -22.13 -14.25
C ASP A 74 6.30 -21.76 -13.03
N PRO A 75 5.91 -22.15 -11.81
CA PRO A 75 6.74 -21.90 -10.63
C PRO A 75 8.06 -22.66 -10.77
N VAL A 76 9.15 -21.92 -10.99
CA VAL A 76 10.50 -22.44 -10.94
C VAL A 76 10.77 -22.89 -9.51
N GLN A 77 10.80 -24.21 -9.28
CA GLN A 77 11.26 -24.80 -8.02
C GLN A 77 12.72 -24.41 -7.77
N GLN A 78 12.97 -23.39 -6.95
CA GLN A 78 14.32 -23.09 -6.47
C GLN A 78 14.68 -24.05 -5.33
N THR A 79 15.43 -25.09 -5.66
CA THR A 79 16.10 -25.96 -4.69
C THR A 79 17.36 -25.25 -4.20
N TYR A 80 17.34 -24.71 -2.98
CA TYR A 80 18.54 -24.17 -2.34
C TYR A 80 19.30 -25.30 -1.62
N SER A 81 20.39 -25.78 -2.23
CA SER A 81 21.40 -26.59 -1.57
C SER A 81 22.37 -25.71 -0.76
N GLN A 82 22.39 -25.89 0.57
CA GLN A 82 23.36 -25.25 1.47
C GLN A 82 24.77 -25.86 1.29
N PRO A 83 25.85 -25.07 1.27
CA PRO A 83 27.20 -25.59 1.42
C PRO A 83 27.62 -25.65 2.90
N THR A 84 27.99 -26.85 3.33
CA THR A 84 28.64 -27.17 4.61
C THR A 84 30.08 -26.64 4.61
N GLN A 85 30.45 -25.80 5.59
CA GLN A 85 31.87 -25.45 5.83
C GLN A 85 32.44 -26.30 6.96
N THR A 86 33.41 -27.14 6.61
CA THR A 86 34.26 -27.93 7.53
C THR A 86 35.44 -27.11 8.03
N TYR A 87 35.63 -27.14 9.36
CA TYR A 87 36.83 -26.68 10.06
C TYR A 87 38.00 -27.67 9.89
N SER A 88 39.24 -27.17 9.70
CA SER A 88 40.46 -27.89 10.10
C SER A 88 41.63 -26.95 10.46
N SER A 89 41.90 -26.90 11.77
CA SER A 89 43.17 -26.75 12.52
C SER A 89 44.54 -26.52 11.81
N SER A 90 45.20 -25.39 12.17
CA SER A 90 46.53 -25.16 12.85
C SER A 90 47.78 -26.04 12.55
N PRO A 91 49.07 -25.65 12.87
CA PRO A 91 49.51 -24.63 13.85
C PRO A 91 50.79 -23.78 13.54
N ASP A 92 51.01 -22.79 14.43
CA ASP A 92 52.24 -22.21 15.01
C ASP A 92 53.39 -21.64 14.15
N THR A 93 53.66 -20.34 14.33
CA THR A 93 55.01 -19.88 14.69
C THR A 93 54.99 -18.63 15.56
N SER A 94 55.78 -18.68 16.62
CA SER A 94 56.04 -17.68 17.65
C SER A 94 56.65 -16.39 17.11
N ILE A 95 56.53 -15.28 17.87
CA ILE A 95 57.65 -14.44 18.33
C ILE A 95 57.14 -13.23 19.15
N ARG A 96 57.68 -13.16 20.37
CA ARG A 96 57.89 -12.04 21.32
C ARG A 96 57.46 -10.62 20.93
N ALA A 97 56.80 -10.01 21.92
CA ALA A 97 56.59 -8.57 22.09
C ALA A 97 57.91 -7.77 22.22
N TYR A 98 57.91 -6.60 21.59
CA TYR A 98 58.66 -5.42 22.04
C TYR A 98 57.68 -4.24 22.13
N PRO A 99 57.76 -3.40 23.17
CA PRO A 99 56.91 -2.23 23.31
C PRO A 99 57.45 -1.10 22.44
N ASN A 100 56.74 -0.74 21.37
CA ASN A 100 57.04 0.47 20.61
C ASN A 100 56.46 1.69 21.31
N GLN A 101 57.34 2.61 21.69
CA GLN A 101 57.00 3.94 22.20
C GLN A 101 56.13 4.71 21.17
N PRO A 102 55.10 5.44 21.61
CA PRO A 102 54.37 6.32 20.72
C PRO A 102 55.23 7.53 20.34
N SER A 103 55.45 7.69 19.03
CA SER A 103 56.13 8.82 18.45
C SER A 103 55.25 10.09 18.58
N LEU A 104 55.92 11.22 18.76
CA LEU A 104 55.34 12.55 19.07
C LEU A 104 54.38 13.11 18.00
N GLY A 105 54.13 12.38 16.89
CA GLY A 105 53.35 12.81 15.73
C GLY A 105 51.85 12.52 15.79
N GLU A 106 51.36 11.71 16.73
CA GLU A 106 49.93 11.35 16.81
C GLU A 106 49.11 12.28 17.72
N LYS A 107 49.76 13.06 18.59
CA LYS A 107 49.05 14.00 19.48
C LYS A 107 48.45 15.21 18.73
N LEU A 108 48.90 15.53 17.52
CA LEU A 108 48.31 16.62 16.73
C LEU A 108 47.06 16.21 15.96
N LYS A 109 46.90 14.93 15.60
CA LYS A 109 45.70 14.46 14.87
C LYS A 109 44.47 14.37 15.77
N SER A 110 44.68 14.15 17.08
CA SER A 110 43.58 14.07 18.05
C SER A 110 42.96 15.41 18.42
N CYS A 111 43.70 16.53 18.32
CA CYS A 111 43.14 17.86 18.61
C CYS A 111 42.33 18.42 17.44
N ILE A 112 42.72 18.13 16.20
CA ILE A 112 42.02 18.67 15.02
C ILE A 112 40.63 18.01 14.88
N THR A 113 40.51 16.71 15.14
CA THR A 113 39.20 16.01 15.10
C THR A 113 38.27 16.43 16.23
N THR A 114 38.78 16.72 17.44
CA THR A 114 37.93 17.26 18.52
C THR A 114 37.45 18.68 18.22
N VAL A 115 38.30 19.54 17.66
CA VAL A 115 37.91 20.92 17.29
C VAL A 115 36.87 20.92 16.17
N ILE A 116 37.03 20.07 15.15
CA ILE A 116 36.03 19.94 14.07
C ILE A 116 34.71 19.35 14.61
N GLY A 117 34.77 18.33 15.47
CA GLY A 117 33.58 17.74 16.09
C GLY A 117 32.80 18.74 16.94
N LEU A 118 33.49 19.55 17.74
CA LEU A 118 32.86 20.61 18.55
C LEU A 118 32.29 21.75 17.70
N ALA A 119 32.94 22.09 16.57
CA ALA A 119 32.40 23.07 15.63
C ALA A 119 31.10 22.59 14.97
N ILE A 120 31.01 21.31 14.59
CA ILE A 120 29.80 20.73 14.00
C ILE A 120 28.66 20.69 15.02
N VAL A 121 28.93 20.26 16.26
CA VAL A 121 27.91 20.28 17.33
C VAL A 121 27.47 21.71 17.65
N GLY A 122 28.40 22.68 17.65
CA GLY A 122 28.08 24.10 17.81
C GLY A 122 27.19 24.64 16.69
N LEU A 123 27.39 24.22 15.44
CA LEU A 123 26.55 24.60 14.31
C LEU A 123 25.14 23.96 14.38
N ILE A 124 25.03 22.71 14.82
CA ILE A 124 23.74 22.02 14.98
C ILE A 124 22.96 22.66 16.14
N CYS A 125 23.58 22.84 17.31
CA CYS A 125 22.95 23.49 18.46
C CYS A 125 22.61 24.96 18.15
N GLY A 126 23.50 25.67 17.45
CA GLY A 126 23.25 27.04 16.99
C GLY A 126 22.09 27.13 15.99
N GLY A 127 21.98 26.17 15.06
CA GLY A 127 20.88 26.11 14.10
C GLY A 127 19.52 25.82 14.75
N ILE A 128 19.48 24.88 15.71
CA ILE A 128 18.27 24.57 16.48
C ILE A 128 17.88 25.77 17.36
N PHE A 129 18.84 26.40 18.05
CA PHE A 129 18.57 27.57 18.88
C PHE A 129 18.17 28.80 18.05
N TRP A 130 18.73 28.99 16.85
CA TRP A 130 18.33 30.05 15.93
C TRP A 130 16.93 29.79 15.35
N GLY A 131 16.58 28.54 15.04
CA GLY A 131 15.22 28.15 14.62
C GLY A 131 14.18 28.41 15.70
N LEU A 132 14.46 28.01 16.94
CA LEU A 132 13.55 28.23 18.09
C LEU A 132 13.48 29.71 18.50
N SER A 133 14.60 30.45 18.43
CA SER A 133 14.63 31.89 18.71
C SER A 133 13.90 32.73 17.65
N ARG A 134 13.85 32.25 16.40
CA ARG A 134 13.10 32.91 15.32
C ARG A 134 11.60 32.58 15.35
N SER A 135 11.22 31.47 16.00
CA SER A 135 9.82 31.12 16.28
C SER A 135 9.17 31.99 17.36
N GLN A 136 9.95 32.66 18.23
CA GLN A 136 9.39 33.48 19.32
C GLN A 136 9.47 35.01 19.14
N ASN A 137 10.00 35.53 18.01
CA ASN A 137 10.17 36.99 17.82
C ASN A 137 9.65 37.54 16.48
N HIS A 138 8.62 36.93 15.89
CA HIS A 138 7.80 37.59 14.87
C HIS A 138 6.36 37.77 15.35
N SER A 139 6.22 38.59 16.40
CA SER A 139 5.06 39.47 16.56
C SER A 139 5.44 40.86 16.08
N THR A 140 5.65 40.99 14.77
CA THR A 140 5.48 42.28 14.08
C THR A 140 4.44 42.05 13.00
N PRO A 141 3.31 42.77 13.03
CA PRO A 141 2.28 42.63 12.03
C PRO A 141 2.89 43.07 10.70
N GLN A 142 3.07 42.14 9.78
CA GLN A 142 3.22 42.52 8.39
C GLN A 142 1.91 43.22 8.03
N GLN A 143 1.96 44.52 7.78
CA GLN A 143 0.95 45.21 6.96
C GLN A 143 1.03 44.60 5.56
N GLY A 144 0.49 43.39 5.40
CA GLY A 144 -0.13 42.99 4.16
C GLY A 144 -1.42 43.80 4.06
N TYR A 145 -1.64 44.40 2.91
CA TYR A 145 -2.90 45.00 2.55
C TYR A 145 -3.94 43.87 2.48
N TYR A 146 -4.47 43.45 3.62
CA TYR A 146 -5.77 42.81 3.71
C TYR A 146 -6.73 43.98 3.81
N GLU A 147 -7.60 44.13 2.81
CA GLU A 147 -8.83 44.86 3.05
C GLU A 147 -9.47 44.21 4.28
N GLU A 148 -9.50 44.97 5.37
CA GLU A 148 -10.32 44.71 6.53
C GLU A 148 -11.78 44.79 6.08
N TYR A 149 -12.24 43.72 5.41
CA TYR A 149 -13.64 43.38 5.39
C TYR A 149 -13.97 43.02 6.84
N HIS A 150 -14.54 43.99 7.55
CA HIS A 150 -15.46 43.69 8.63
C HIS A 150 -16.55 42.78 8.04
N GLU A 151 -16.31 41.47 8.03
CA GLU A 151 -17.35 40.47 7.82
C GLU A 151 -18.29 40.59 9.02
N GLU A 152 -19.35 41.35 8.78
CA GLU A 152 -20.61 41.29 9.52
C GLU A 152 -21.03 39.82 9.60
N TYR A 153 -20.61 39.14 10.67
CA TYR A 153 -20.98 37.79 11.13
C TYR A 153 -21.80 37.01 10.09
N ALA A 154 -21.15 36.66 8.97
CA ALA A 154 -21.76 35.76 8.01
C ALA A 154 -21.94 34.44 8.76
N PRO A 155 -23.14 33.85 8.80
CA PRO A 155 -23.32 32.57 9.47
C PRO A 155 -22.32 31.59 8.87
N SER A 156 -21.54 30.94 9.75
CA SER A 156 -20.60 29.90 9.34
C SER A 156 -21.36 28.89 8.48
N VAL A 157 -20.92 28.71 7.24
CA VAL A 157 -21.57 27.80 6.28
C VAL A 157 -21.30 26.33 6.67
N HIS A 158 -20.38 26.10 7.61
CA HIS A 158 -20.02 24.79 8.14
C HIS A 158 -20.77 24.47 9.45
N GLU A 159 -20.99 23.17 9.67
CA GLU A 159 -21.45 22.63 10.95
C GLU A 159 -20.26 22.35 11.86
N ASP A 160 -20.43 22.42 13.18
CA ASP A 160 -19.36 22.13 14.16
C ASP A 160 -18.85 20.67 14.08
N SER A 161 -19.64 19.80 13.44
CA SER A 161 -19.31 18.38 13.27
C SER A 161 -20.11 17.76 12.13
N ILE A 162 -19.57 16.70 11.52
CA ILE A 162 -20.24 15.92 10.48
C ILE A 162 -20.12 14.42 10.78
N TYR A 163 -21.17 13.63 10.50
CA TYR A 163 -21.08 12.17 10.54
C TYR A 163 -20.57 11.65 9.20
N VAL A 164 -19.49 10.87 9.24
CA VAL A 164 -18.84 10.30 8.05
C VAL A 164 -19.18 8.81 8.00
N ASP A 165 -20.14 8.46 7.13
CA ASP A 165 -20.68 7.09 7.01
C ASP A 165 -19.60 6.05 6.74
N VAL A 166 -18.68 6.32 5.81
CA VAL A 166 -17.58 5.41 5.43
C VAL A 166 -16.63 5.13 6.59
N LEU A 167 -16.49 6.08 7.52
CA LEU A 167 -15.66 5.93 8.72
C LEU A 167 -16.43 5.42 9.94
N GLY A 168 -17.77 5.42 9.87
CA GLY A 168 -18.67 5.06 10.97
C GLY A 168 -18.53 5.94 12.21
N ARG A 169 -18.15 7.23 12.05
CA ARG A 169 -17.88 8.13 13.17
C ARG A 169 -18.18 9.59 12.84
N THR A 170 -18.38 10.39 13.90
CA THR A 170 -18.46 11.85 13.80
C THR A 170 -17.08 12.47 13.79
N VAL A 171 -16.86 13.43 12.89
CA VAL A 171 -15.65 14.23 12.77
C VAL A 171 -15.99 15.69 13.10
N TYR A 172 -15.10 16.37 13.82
CA TYR A 172 -15.32 17.74 14.29
C TYR A 172 -14.62 18.75 13.40
N TRP A 173 -15.22 19.94 13.28
CA TRP A 173 -14.61 21.08 12.61
C TRP A 173 -13.44 21.63 13.44
N ASP A 174 -12.29 21.81 12.80
CA ASP A 174 -11.12 22.44 13.38
C ASP A 174 -11.07 23.91 12.96
N ASN A 175 -11.37 24.80 13.91
CA ASN A 175 -11.36 26.25 13.70
C ASN A 175 -9.95 26.83 13.45
N GLU A 176 -8.87 26.11 13.78
CA GLU A 176 -7.51 26.58 13.48
C GLU A 176 -7.20 26.47 11.98
N TYR A 177 -7.73 25.44 11.33
CA TYR A 177 -7.46 25.13 9.93
C TYR A 177 -8.64 25.38 9.00
N ASP A 178 -9.82 25.69 9.55
CA ASP A 178 -11.10 25.83 8.82
C ASP A 178 -11.45 24.57 8.01
N MET A 179 -11.28 23.40 8.61
CA MET A 179 -11.56 22.10 7.98
C MET A 179 -12.00 21.06 9.02
N TYR A 180 -12.66 19.99 8.58
CA TYR A 180 -12.83 18.80 9.41
C TYR A 180 -11.52 18.00 9.45
N TYR A 181 -11.17 17.44 10.60
CA TYR A 181 -9.98 16.60 10.75
C TYR A 181 -10.30 15.24 11.39
N ASP A 182 -10.05 14.15 10.66
CA ASP A 182 -10.10 12.80 11.21
C ASP A 182 -8.70 12.31 11.61
N PRO A 183 -8.41 12.18 12.91
CA PRO A 183 -7.10 11.72 13.39
C PRO A 183 -6.85 10.24 13.11
N GLY A 184 -7.88 9.44 12.81
CA GLY A 184 -7.72 8.00 12.55
C GLY A 184 -7.17 7.69 11.17
N THR A 185 -7.43 8.55 10.19
CA THR A 185 -6.92 8.45 8.81
C THR A 185 -5.93 9.56 8.46
N ASP A 186 -5.65 10.44 9.42
CA ASP A 186 -4.81 11.64 9.28
C ASP A 186 -5.22 12.47 8.06
N CYS A 187 -6.52 12.80 8.01
CA CYS A 187 -7.18 13.43 6.88
C CYS A 187 -7.85 14.74 7.28
N TYR A 188 -7.51 15.82 6.58
CA TYR A 188 -8.28 17.06 6.60
C TYR A 188 -9.22 17.10 5.40
N PHE A 189 -10.45 17.56 5.58
CA PHE A 189 -11.40 17.65 4.48
C PHE A 189 -12.44 18.74 4.71
N PHE A 190 -12.96 19.29 3.62
CA PHE A 190 -13.98 20.33 3.65
C PHE A 190 -14.76 20.34 2.33
N MET A 191 -15.97 20.90 2.37
CA MET A 191 -16.76 21.14 1.16
C MET A 191 -16.28 22.44 0.52
N ASN A 192 -15.72 22.34 -0.68
CA ASN A 192 -15.30 23.51 -1.45
C ASN A 192 -16.48 24.05 -2.27
N TYR A 193 -17.02 25.18 -1.83
CA TYR A 193 -18.13 25.89 -2.47
C TYR A 193 -17.70 26.85 -3.59
N ASP A 194 -16.40 27.05 -3.82
CA ASP A 194 -15.90 27.84 -4.94
C ASP A 194 -16.00 27.08 -6.28
N MET A 195 -16.29 25.78 -6.22
CA MET A 195 -16.51 24.90 -7.37
C MET A 195 -18.00 24.78 -7.69
N ASP A 196 -18.33 24.59 -8.98
CA ASP A 196 -19.71 24.36 -9.45
C ASP A 196 -19.81 23.05 -10.25
N PRO A 197 -20.42 21.99 -9.70
CA PRO A 197 -21.03 21.92 -8.37
C PRO A 197 -19.97 21.92 -7.24
N PRO A 198 -20.36 22.21 -5.98
CA PRO A 198 -19.48 22.08 -4.82
C PRO A 198 -18.90 20.66 -4.72
N VAL A 199 -17.63 20.57 -4.32
CA VAL A 199 -16.91 19.29 -4.22
C VAL A 199 -16.23 19.14 -2.88
N TRP A 200 -16.23 17.93 -2.33
CA TRP A 200 -15.38 17.62 -1.19
C TRP A 200 -13.92 17.56 -1.62
N GLN A 201 -13.07 18.30 -0.90
CA GLN A 201 -11.62 18.25 -1.07
C GLN A 201 -10.98 17.65 0.17
N TYR A 202 -9.94 16.86 -0.07
CA TYR A 202 -9.29 16.06 0.96
C TYR A 202 -7.77 16.32 0.97
N TRP A 203 -7.19 16.26 2.15
CA TRP A 203 -5.76 16.26 2.37
C TRP A 203 -5.41 15.08 3.27
N PHE A 204 -4.82 14.05 2.68
CA PHE A 204 -4.39 12.86 3.39
C PHE A 204 -2.90 12.94 3.65
N GLU A 205 -2.52 12.98 4.93
CA GLU A 205 -1.11 13.02 5.29
C GLU A 205 -0.35 11.79 4.77
N GLY A 206 0.86 12.04 4.28
CA GLY A 206 1.69 11.04 3.60
C GLY A 206 1.32 10.76 2.13
N VAL A 207 0.16 11.21 1.64
CA VAL A 207 -0.19 11.21 0.20
C VAL A 207 -0.12 12.62 -0.36
N SER A 208 -0.92 13.53 0.18
CA SER A 208 -0.96 14.93 -0.25
C SER A 208 0.41 15.59 -0.17
N SER A 209 1.12 15.38 0.94
CA SER A 209 2.45 15.96 1.18
C SER A 209 3.53 15.53 0.16
N LYS A 210 3.32 14.44 -0.59
CA LYS A 210 4.23 14.04 -1.69
C LYS A 210 4.12 14.95 -2.92
N TYR A 211 3.04 15.71 -3.04
CA TYR A 211 2.77 16.61 -4.16
C TYR A 211 3.08 18.08 -3.85
N GLY A 212 3.46 18.37 -2.59
CA GLY A 212 3.97 19.66 -2.14
C GLY A 212 3.32 20.12 -0.83
N GLU A 213 3.79 21.23 -0.28
CA GLU A 213 3.15 21.89 0.88
C GLU A 213 1.99 22.80 0.47
N LYS A 214 1.96 23.24 -0.80
CA LYS A 214 0.96 24.20 -1.34
C LYS A 214 -0.04 23.57 -2.31
N TYR A 215 0.21 22.33 -2.68
CA TYR A 215 -0.58 21.52 -3.61
C TYR A 215 -0.64 20.11 -3.03
N GLY A 216 -1.58 19.29 -3.48
CA GLY A 216 -1.77 17.95 -2.91
C GLY A 216 -3.19 17.69 -2.42
N TRP A 217 -4.10 18.66 -2.58
CA TRP A 217 -5.53 18.43 -2.44
C TRP A 217 -5.96 17.29 -3.36
N LEU A 218 -6.82 16.43 -2.84
CA LEU A 218 -7.40 15.32 -3.57
C LEU A 218 -8.89 15.55 -3.78
N GLU A 219 -9.37 15.06 -4.92
CA GLU A 219 -10.79 15.05 -5.29
C GLU A 219 -11.13 13.65 -5.82
N TRP A 220 -12.29 13.14 -5.42
CA TRP A 220 -12.82 11.89 -5.94
C TRP A 220 -13.73 12.18 -7.14
N ASP A 221 -13.39 11.60 -8.31
CA ASP A 221 -14.26 11.65 -9.47
C ASP A 221 -15.25 10.48 -9.43
N TYR A 222 -16.53 10.78 -9.21
CA TYR A 222 -17.60 9.77 -9.15
C TYR A 222 -17.88 9.07 -10.49
N ASN A 223 -17.63 9.73 -11.62
CA ASN A 223 -17.88 9.18 -12.95
C ASN A 223 -16.77 8.19 -13.34
N GLU A 224 -15.52 8.59 -13.13
CA GLU A 224 -14.34 7.77 -13.43
C GLU A 224 -13.98 6.81 -12.31
N ARG A 225 -14.59 6.98 -11.13
CA ARG A 225 -14.34 6.21 -9.90
C ARG A 225 -12.86 6.18 -9.55
N CYS A 226 -12.22 7.35 -9.55
CA CYS A 226 -10.79 7.45 -9.23
C CYS A 226 -10.44 8.78 -8.56
N TRP A 227 -9.29 8.76 -7.87
CA TRP A 227 -8.74 9.94 -7.22
C TRP A 227 -7.95 10.79 -8.20
N TYR A 228 -8.13 12.10 -8.09
CA TYR A 228 -7.27 13.11 -8.69
C TYR A 228 -6.54 13.86 -7.57
N VAL A 229 -5.31 14.27 -7.85
CA VAL A 229 -4.49 15.08 -6.95
C VAL A 229 -4.02 16.35 -7.65
N GLN A 230 -4.09 17.46 -6.92
CA GLN A 230 -3.65 18.76 -7.39
C GLN A 230 -2.12 18.79 -7.43
N LYS A 231 -1.57 19.03 -8.63
CA LYS A 231 -0.13 19.18 -8.84
C LYS A 231 0.29 20.65 -8.97
N SER A 232 -0.64 21.50 -9.39
CA SER A 232 -0.47 22.95 -9.44
C SER A 232 -1.83 23.64 -9.39
N LYS A 233 -1.86 24.98 -9.36
CA LYS A 233 -3.09 25.79 -9.26
C LYS A 233 -4.19 25.40 -10.27
N SER A 234 -3.82 24.93 -11.46
CA SER A 234 -4.76 24.59 -12.53
C SER A 234 -4.51 23.20 -13.13
N SER A 235 -3.80 22.34 -12.41
CA SER A 235 -3.44 21.00 -12.89
C SER A 235 -3.79 19.95 -11.85
N TRP A 236 -4.68 19.06 -12.25
CA TRP A 236 -5.05 17.86 -11.55
C TRP A 236 -4.57 16.66 -12.35
N VAL A 237 -4.02 15.67 -11.65
CA VAL A 237 -3.54 14.44 -12.27
C VAL A 237 -4.18 13.26 -11.57
N LYS A 238 -4.57 12.24 -12.35
CA LYS A 238 -5.10 11.00 -11.79
C LYS A 238 -4.05 10.38 -10.87
N LEU A 239 -4.45 10.08 -9.64
CA LEU A 239 -3.60 9.42 -8.68
C LEU A 239 -3.36 7.98 -9.16
N PRO A 240 -2.10 7.53 -9.27
CA PRO A 240 -1.83 6.16 -9.71
C PRO A 240 -2.39 5.16 -8.70
N GLU A 241 -3.07 4.13 -9.20
CA GLU A 241 -3.54 3.02 -8.36
C GLU A 241 -2.34 2.30 -7.75
N ASN A 242 -2.29 2.28 -6.42
CA ASN A 242 -1.21 1.68 -5.64
C ASN A 242 -1.65 1.49 -4.17
N GLU A 243 -0.71 1.11 -3.31
CA GLU A 243 -0.90 0.98 -1.86
C GLU A 243 -1.51 2.23 -1.19
N TYR A 244 -1.38 3.43 -1.77
CA TYR A 244 -1.94 4.65 -1.20
C TYR A 244 -3.45 4.73 -1.39
N THR A 245 -3.97 4.31 -2.55
CA THR A 245 -5.40 4.42 -2.86
C THR A 245 -6.28 3.48 -2.05
N GLU A 246 -5.72 2.43 -1.43
CA GLU A 246 -6.49 1.40 -0.69
C GLU A 246 -7.07 1.90 0.64
N TRP A 247 -6.50 2.96 1.21
CA TRP A 247 -6.93 3.53 2.50
C TRP A 247 -7.53 4.92 2.39
N LEU A 248 -7.54 5.50 1.18
CA LEU A 248 -8.27 6.73 0.92
C LEU A 248 -9.77 6.45 0.97
N TRP A 249 -10.50 7.39 1.56
CA TRP A 249 -11.95 7.36 1.65
C TRP A 249 -12.50 8.68 1.12
N HIS A 250 -13.75 8.67 0.67
CA HIS A 250 -14.48 9.87 0.27
C HIS A 250 -15.85 9.87 0.93
N MET A 251 -16.41 11.06 1.14
CA MET A 251 -17.83 11.27 1.33
C MET A 251 -18.57 10.79 0.08
N ASP A 252 -19.79 10.26 0.23
CA ASP A 252 -20.68 9.92 -0.89
C ASP A 252 -21.54 11.11 -1.34
#